data_AF-A0A2V3PSA6-F1
#
_entry.id   AF-A0A2V3PSA6-F1
#
_cell.length_a   1.000
_cell.length_b   1.000
_cell.length_c   1.000
_cell.angle_alpha   90.00
_cell.angle_beta   90.00
_cell.angle_gamma   90.00
#
_symmetry.space_group_name_H-M   'P 1'
#
loop_
_entity.id
_entity.type
_entity.pdbx_description
1 polymer ?
#
loop_
_entity_poly.entity_id
_entity_poly.type
_entity_poly.pdbx_seq_one_letter_code
_entity_poly.pdbx_strand_id
1 'polypeptide(L)'
;MIFRIKESVREYVSFSHRADLLNQLLRLLLTHYREERSVAFYADKMCLTSKYLSKIIKEISGKSILEWISETVIMASKALLKSSEMTVLQISEELNFPNPSFFSRFFKKHTGMTPIEYRESE
;
A
#
# COMPACT_ATOMS: atom_id res chain seq x y z
N MET A 1 4.19 -28.32 32.66
CA MET A 1 4.34 -28.64 31.22
C MET A 1 3.14 -28.18 30.38
N ILE A 2 1.89 -28.40 30.82
CA ILE A 2 0.66 -27.97 30.10
C ILE A 2 0.51 -26.44 29.95
N PHE A 3 0.96 -25.64 30.91
CA PHE A 3 0.87 -24.17 30.87
C PHE A 3 1.69 -23.56 29.71
N ARG A 4 2.88 -24.11 29.46
CA ARG A 4 3.83 -23.65 28.43
C ARG A 4 3.37 -23.96 26.99
N ILE A 5 2.54 -24.99 26.83
CA ILE A 5 1.92 -25.36 25.55
C ILE A 5 0.74 -24.42 25.23
N LYS A 6 -0.03 -23.98 26.24
CA LYS A 6 -1.11 -22.99 26.01
C LYS A 6 -0.59 -21.62 25.58
N GLU A 7 0.56 -21.19 26.10
CA GLU A 7 1.23 -19.96 25.66
C GLU A 7 1.77 -20.08 24.23
N SER A 8 2.46 -21.18 23.88
CA SER A 8 2.99 -21.35 22.53
C SER A 8 1.90 -21.48 21.45
N VAL A 9 0.78 -22.14 21.76
CA VAL A 9 -0.38 -22.22 20.85
C VAL A 9 -1.06 -20.86 20.71
N ARG A 10 -1.18 -20.08 21.80
CA ARG A 10 -1.73 -18.72 21.77
C ARG A 10 -0.86 -17.77 20.94
N GLU A 11 0.45 -17.87 21.07
CA GLU A 11 1.39 -17.09 20.25
C GLU A 11 1.30 -17.46 18.77
N TYR A 12 1.19 -18.75 18.45
CA TYR A 12 1.03 -19.22 17.07
C TYR A 12 -0.27 -18.73 16.42
N VAL A 13 -1.41 -18.85 17.13
CA VAL A 13 -2.71 -18.36 16.63
C VAL A 13 -2.71 -16.83 16.47
N SER A 14 -2.09 -16.11 17.41
CA SER A 14 -1.93 -14.65 17.33
C SER A 14 -1.06 -14.23 16.13
N PHE A 15 0.03 -14.95 15.87
CA PHE A 15 0.88 -14.73 14.71
C PHE A 15 0.14 -14.99 13.40
N SER A 16 -0.65 -16.08 13.32
CA SER A 16 -1.49 -16.38 12.15
C SER A 16 -2.49 -15.27 11.90
N HIS A 17 -3.24 -14.84 12.92
CA HIS A 17 -4.25 -13.78 12.75
C HIS A 17 -3.63 -12.44 12.30
N ARG A 18 -2.45 -12.11 12.83
CA ARG A 18 -1.68 -10.94 12.41
C ARG A 18 -1.25 -11.03 10.94
N ALA A 19 -0.75 -12.19 10.51
CA ALA A 19 -0.40 -12.42 9.12
C ALA A 19 -1.63 -12.33 8.20
N ASP A 20 -2.78 -12.87 8.63
CA ASP A 20 -4.04 -12.82 7.88
C ASP A 20 -4.53 -11.39 7.68
N LEU A 21 -4.47 -10.55 8.73
CA LEU A 21 -4.81 -9.13 8.62
C LEU A 21 -3.94 -8.39 7.61
N LEU A 22 -2.63 -8.62 7.63
CA LEU A 22 -1.72 -8.00 6.67
C LEU A 22 -2.02 -8.50 5.25
N ASN A 23 -2.21 -9.80 5.06
CA ASN A 23 -2.56 -10.39 3.77
C ASN A 23 -3.89 -9.84 3.21
N GLN A 24 -4.88 -9.65 4.08
CA GLN A 24 -6.15 -9.03 3.69
C GLN A 24 -5.96 -7.57 3.24
N LEU A 25 -5.17 -6.78 3.99
CA LEU A 25 -4.84 -5.41 3.57
C LEU A 25 -4.13 -5.40 2.21
N LEU A 26 -3.13 -6.25 2.01
CA LEU A 26 -2.38 -6.32 0.74
C LEU A 26 -3.28 -6.69 -0.44
N ARG A 27 -4.23 -7.61 -0.25
CA ARG A 27 -5.23 -7.93 -1.29
C ARG A 27 -6.08 -6.72 -1.64
N LEU A 28 -6.60 -6.01 -0.64
CA LEU A 28 -7.40 -4.81 -0.85
C LEU A 28 -6.60 -3.70 -1.55
N LEU A 29 -5.33 -3.51 -1.16
CA LEU A 29 -4.43 -2.58 -1.83
C LEU A 29 -4.29 -2.93 -3.31
N LEU A 30 -3.95 -4.17 -3.65
CA LEU A 30 -3.80 -4.60 -5.05
C LEU A 30 -5.08 -4.43 -5.87
N THR A 31 -6.26 -4.52 -5.25
CA THR A 31 -7.54 -4.31 -5.91
C THR A 31 -7.90 -2.83 -6.07
N HIS A 32 -7.59 -1.98 -5.08
CA HIS A 32 -8.15 -0.63 -4.99
C HIS A 32 -7.13 0.52 -5.06
N TYR A 33 -5.83 0.25 -5.10
CA TYR A 33 -4.78 1.30 -5.03
C TYR A 33 -4.89 2.38 -6.11
N ARG A 34 -5.50 2.07 -7.27
CA ARG A 34 -5.66 3.01 -8.38
C ARG A 34 -6.59 4.16 -7.99
N GLU A 35 -7.68 3.84 -7.31
CA GLU A 35 -8.75 4.78 -7.00
C GLU A 35 -8.65 5.28 -5.56
N GLU A 36 -8.30 4.40 -4.63
CA GLU A 36 -8.46 4.63 -3.19
C GLU A 36 -7.14 4.80 -2.44
N ARG A 37 -7.01 5.95 -1.79
CA ARG A 37 -5.83 6.35 -1.00
C ARG A 37 -6.12 6.63 0.47
N SER A 38 -7.36 6.42 0.89
CA SER A 38 -7.82 6.71 2.26
C SER A 38 -7.63 5.51 3.18
N VAL A 39 -6.99 5.70 4.33
CA VAL A 39 -6.94 4.67 5.39
C VAL A 39 -8.35 4.25 5.84
N ALA A 40 -9.30 5.19 5.85
CA ALA A 40 -10.66 4.91 6.26
C ALA A 40 -11.37 3.93 5.33
N PHE A 41 -11.12 4.01 4.02
CA PHE A 41 -11.67 3.07 3.04
C PHE A 41 -11.23 1.63 3.35
N TYR A 42 -9.92 1.41 3.54
CA TYR A 42 -9.38 0.08 3.84
C TYR A 42 -9.85 -0.43 5.20
N ALA A 43 -9.98 0.45 6.20
CA ALA A 43 -10.51 0.10 7.50
C ALA A 43 -11.97 -0.36 7.41
N ASP A 44 -12.81 0.36 6.67
CA ASP A 44 -14.21 0.01 6.43
C ASP A 44 -14.34 -1.35 5.72
N LYS A 45 -13.55 -1.59 4.67
CA LYS A 45 -13.50 -2.89 3.95
C LYS A 45 -13.07 -4.07 4.82
N MET A 46 -12.32 -3.81 5.88
CA MET A 46 -11.89 -4.82 6.86
C MET A 46 -12.82 -4.88 8.09
N CYS A 47 -13.88 -4.06 8.13
CA CYS A 47 -14.77 -3.90 9.29
C CYS A 47 -14.02 -3.51 10.57
N LEU A 48 -13.02 -2.64 10.44
CA LEU A 48 -12.18 -2.15 11.52
C LEU A 48 -12.24 -0.63 11.62
N THR A 49 -11.91 -0.10 12.79
CA THR A 49 -11.66 1.35 12.90
C THR A 49 -10.30 1.69 12.30
N SER A 50 -10.18 2.87 11.66
CA SER A 50 -8.90 3.35 11.11
C SER A 50 -7.78 3.37 12.14
N LYS A 51 -8.11 3.71 13.40
CA LYS A 51 -7.16 3.73 14.52
C LYS A 51 -6.64 2.33 14.84
N TYR A 52 -7.53 1.35 14.94
CA TYR A 52 -7.14 -0.03 15.22
C TYR A 52 -6.31 -0.62 14.07
N LEU A 53 -6.78 -0.48 12.83
CA LEU A 53 -6.05 -0.96 11.66
C LEU A 53 -4.65 -0.32 11.56
N SER A 54 -4.55 1.00 11.76
CA SER A 54 -3.26 1.71 11.72
C SER A 54 -2.30 1.20 12.79
N LYS A 55 -2.80 0.98 14.01
CA LYS A 55 -2.00 0.46 15.11
C LYS A 55 -1.49 -0.95 14.79
N ILE A 56 -2.39 -1.88 14.46
CA ILE A 56 -2.02 -3.29 14.31
C ILE A 56 -1.12 -3.51 13.10
N ILE A 57 -1.38 -2.84 11.96
CA ILE A 57 -0.55 -2.97 10.76
C ILE A 57 0.86 -2.43 11.02
N LYS A 58 0.99 -1.31 11.73
CA LYS A 58 2.30 -0.77 12.09
C LYS A 58 3.06 -1.69 13.05
N GLU A 59 2.37 -2.31 14.00
CA GLU A 59 2.98 -3.31 14.90
C GLU A 59 3.45 -4.58 14.16
N ILE A 60 2.72 -5.00 13.12
CA ILE A 60 3.05 -6.20 12.35
C ILE A 60 4.17 -5.94 11.35
N SER A 61 4.06 -4.86 10.57
CA SER A 61 4.91 -4.63 9.40
C SER A 61 5.98 -3.55 9.58
N GLY A 62 5.95 -2.82 10.70
CA GLY A 62 6.80 -1.65 10.93
C GLY A 62 6.45 -0.42 10.09
N LYS A 63 5.44 -0.51 9.21
CA LYS A 63 5.03 0.54 8.26
C LYS A 63 3.60 0.98 8.53
N SER A 64 3.32 2.26 8.34
CA SER A 64 1.96 2.78 8.34
C SER A 64 1.20 2.35 7.08
N ILE A 65 -0.12 2.40 7.14
CA ILE A 65 -0.99 2.07 5.99
C ILE A 65 -0.78 3.08 4.85
N LEU A 66 -0.55 4.35 5.15
CA LEU A 66 -0.26 5.36 4.13
C LEU A 66 1.05 5.07 3.39
N GLU A 67 2.05 4.52 4.08
CA GLU A 67 3.29 4.05 3.44
C GLU A 67 2.99 2.86 2.52
N TRP A 68 2.22 1.88 2.97
CA TRP A 68 1.80 0.75 2.11
C TRP A 68 1.03 1.19 0.86
N ILE A 69 0.08 2.12 1.01
CA ILE A 69 -0.67 2.70 -0.11
C ILE A 69 0.31 3.39 -1.07
N SER A 70 1.16 4.27 -0.55
CA SER A 70 2.08 5.05 -1.37
C SER A 70 3.08 4.16 -2.12
N GLU A 71 3.65 3.16 -1.45
CA GLU A 71 4.56 2.19 -2.06
C GLU A 71 3.85 1.38 -3.16
N THR A 72 2.61 0.94 -2.93
CA THR A 72 1.84 0.20 -3.94
C THR A 72 1.59 1.04 -5.19
N VAL A 73 1.14 2.29 -5.00
CA VAL A 73 0.91 3.24 -6.10
C VAL A 73 2.21 3.54 -6.84
N ILE A 74 3.34 3.70 -6.13
CA ILE A 74 4.65 3.94 -6.76
C ILE A 74 5.14 2.73 -7.55
N MET A 75 4.99 1.51 -7.03
CA MET A 75 5.34 0.29 -7.76
C MET A 75 4.54 0.18 -9.06
N ALA A 76 3.23 0.41 -9.01
CA ALA A 76 2.39 0.41 -10.20
C ALA A 76 2.76 1.54 -11.17
N SER A 77 3.06 2.74 -10.66
CA SER A 77 3.51 3.88 -11.48
C SER A 77 4.80 3.54 -12.23
N LYS A 78 5.78 2.96 -11.55
CA LYS A 78 7.05 2.52 -12.16
C LYS A 78 6.81 1.47 -13.24
N ALA A 79 5.95 0.49 -12.98
CA ALA A 79 5.58 -0.52 -13.96
C ALA A 79 4.97 0.12 -15.21
N LEU A 80 3.95 0.97 -15.06
CA LEU A 80 3.31 1.67 -16.19
C LEU A 80 4.30 2.54 -16.97
N LEU A 81 5.22 3.23 -16.28
CA LEU A 81 6.22 4.07 -16.93
C LEU A 81 7.21 3.28 -17.79
N LYS A 82 7.49 2.02 -17.44
CA LYS A 82 8.49 1.16 -18.11
C LYS A 82 7.89 0.15 -19.08
N SER A 83 6.65 -0.29 -18.84
CA SER A 83 6.03 -1.37 -19.62
C SER A 83 4.94 -0.89 -20.57
N SER A 84 4.74 0.43 -20.71
CA SER A 84 3.71 0.99 -21.59
C SER A 84 4.14 2.29 -22.24
N GLU A 85 3.49 2.63 -23.35
CA GLU A 85 3.65 3.91 -24.07
C GLU A 85 2.74 5.03 -23.52
N MET A 86 2.09 4.81 -22.37
CA MET A 86 1.18 5.80 -21.80
C MET A 86 1.91 7.11 -21.50
N THR A 87 1.31 8.25 -21.79
CA THR A 87 1.85 9.55 -21.40
C THR A 87 1.75 9.75 -19.87
N VAL A 88 2.52 10.69 -19.32
CA VAL A 88 2.42 11.08 -17.90
C VAL A 88 1.00 11.54 -17.53
N LEU A 89 0.29 12.17 -18.48
CA LEU A 89 -1.11 12.53 -18.33
C LEU A 89 -1.99 11.29 -18.17
N GLN A 90 -1.90 10.34 -19.10
CA GLN A 90 -2.70 9.10 -19.06
C GLN A 90 -2.40 8.27 -17.81
N ILE A 91 -1.15 8.20 -17.36
CA ILE A 91 -0.80 7.48 -16.12
C ILE A 91 -1.38 8.19 -14.90
N SER A 92 -1.37 9.53 -14.89
CA SER A 92 -2.03 10.30 -13.83
C SER A 92 -3.53 10.01 -13.77
N GLU A 93 -4.20 9.95 -14.92
CA GLU A 93 -5.63 9.65 -15.02
C GLU A 93 -5.94 8.19 -14.62
N GLU A 94 -5.16 7.23 -15.12
CA GLU A 94 -5.26 5.80 -14.81
C GLU A 94 -5.10 5.49 -13.32
N LEU A 95 -4.23 6.24 -12.65
CA LEU A 95 -4.02 6.15 -11.22
C LEU A 95 -4.90 7.14 -10.44
N ASN A 96 -5.92 7.74 -11.06
CA ASN A 96 -6.88 8.64 -10.41
C ASN A 96 -6.22 9.78 -9.59
N PHE A 97 -5.14 10.35 -10.11
CA PHE A 97 -4.55 11.57 -9.54
C PHE A 97 -5.30 12.81 -10.02
N PRO A 98 -5.48 13.85 -9.18
CA PRO A 98 -6.26 15.03 -9.56
C PRO A 98 -5.75 15.77 -10.79
N ASN A 99 -4.43 15.72 -11.04
CA ASN A 99 -3.79 16.24 -12.23
C ASN A 99 -2.36 15.70 -12.37
N PRO A 100 -1.75 15.81 -13.58
CA PRO A 100 -0.40 15.31 -13.84
C PRO A 100 0.70 15.94 -12.99
N SER A 101 0.52 17.21 -12.58
CA SER A 101 1.47 17.91 -11.72
C SER A 101 1.50 17.32 -10.31
N PHE A 102 0.33 16.96 -9.77
CA PHE A 102 0.23 16.30 -8.48
C PHE A 102 0.84 14.90 -8.53
N PHE A 103 0.56 14.13 -9.60
CA PHE A 103 1.21 12.84 -9.84
C PHE A 103 2.74 12.98 -9.89
N SER A 104 3.26 13.90 -10.69
CA SER A 104 4.70 14.13 -10.83
C SER A 104 5.37 14.48 -9.51
N ARG A 105 4.74 15.36 -8.70
CA ARG A 105 5.25 15.71 -7.36
C ARG A 105 5.21 14.52 -6.41
N PHE A 106 4.13 13.74 -6.42
CA PHE A 106 4.00 12.52 -5.63
C PHE A 106 5.09 11.52 -6.01
N PHE A 107 5.28 11.27 -7.30
CA PHE A 107 6.28 10.32 -7.80
C PHE A 107 7.70 10.76 -7.42
N LYS A 108 8.05 12.04 -7.64
CA LYS A 108 9.36 12.59 -7.27
C LYS A 108 9.62 12.54 -5.77
N LYS A 109 8.61 12.82 -4.94
CA LYS A 109 8.74 12.73 -3.48
C LYS A 109 9.17 11.34 -3.01
N HIS A 110 8.67 10.28 -3.67
CA HIS A 110 8.93 8.90 -3.24
C HIS A 110 10.09 8.22 -3.96
N THR A 111 10.48 8.71 -5.14
CA THR A 111 11.53 8.07 -5.95
C THR A 111 12.80 8.91 -6.09
N GLY A 112 12.73 10.21 -5.79
CA GLY A 112 13.82 11.17 -6.03
C GLY A 112 13.86 11.70 -7.47
N MET A 113 13.12 11.10 -8.41
CA MET A 113 13.13 11.44 -9.84
C MET A 113 11.73 11.80 -10.34
N THR A 114 11.62 12.65 -11.34
CA THR A 114 10.34 12.88 -12.04
C THR A 114 9.92 11.62 -12.83
N PRO A 115 8.63 11.48 -13.19
CA PRO A 115 8.18 10.37 -14.02
C PRO A 115 8.92 10.26 -15.37
N ILE A 116 9.27 11.42 -15.97
CA ILE A 116 9.99 11.48 -17.25
C ILE A 116 11.43 11.03 -17.07
N GLU A 117 12.15 11.61 -16.09
CA GLU A 117 13.53 11.19 -15.76
C GLU A 117 13.60 9.67 -15.46
N TYR A 118 12.60 9.13 -14.75
CA TYR A 118 12.54 7.70 -14.45
C TYR A 118 12.25 6.84 -15.69
N ARG A 119 11.45 7.34 -16.65
CA ARG A 119 11.19 6.62 -17.90
C ARG A 119 12.46 6.53 -18.73
N GLU A 120 13.16 7.65 -18.86
CA GLU A 120 14.38 7.81 -19.66
C GLU A 120 15.62 7.20 -19.01
N SER A 121 15.59 6.91 -17.70
CA SER A 121 16.69 6.19 -17.05
C SER A 121 16.82 4.78 -17.64
N GLU A 122 18.03 4.34 -17.94
CA GLU A 122 18.31 2.94 -18.33
C GLU A 122 17.81 1.93 -17.28
#